data_AF-L8DGK4-F1
#
_entry.id   AF-L8DGK4-F1
#
_cell.length_a   1.000
_cell.length_b   1.000
_cell.length_c   1.000
_cell.angle_alpha   90.00
_cell.angle_beta   90.00
_cell.angle_gamma   90.00
#
_symmetry.space_group_name_H-M   'P 1'
#
loop_
_entity.id
_entity.type
_entity.pdbx_description
1 polymer ?
#
loop_
_entity_poly.entity_id
_entity_poly.type
_entity_poly.pdbx_seq_one_letter_code
_entity_poly.pdbx_strand_id
1 'polypeptide(L)'
;MVGTGSDTTLDCATLVLASPRGRFFCANLGYLCSSDERAANPYRPHSLADAVEVLKSVDVAALAELSESDVLGALGFATDWARYWQPPDEEDIWFATPEAVAALHPIASAMWASATTQWWSDGVDTSCQRMVAHPCKTDEFPESTLPYRSRSAGLDLWREHILEAEERYRIRRIERPDNRIGGEWWSIPSPSTALETSRARERLGALELLLEEDSSGGGRARVWPVTVRGNPRVYEIRSPADWAHLVDAYPLAVPESKRSDWFETTGEYRDWFIPDWTAVSDDFDAVHLTMLGYLTTPGIAIPLTDNDGATVLAGWNPDATWWLNIDCVDAEDEPVLWRRDDDRWVAALDP
;
A
#
# COMPACT_ATOMS: atom_id res chain seq x y z
N MET A 1 -27.00 29.36 -26.07
CA MET A 1 -26.31 28.05 -26.13
C MET A 1 -25.31 28.03 -25.01
N VAL A 2 -25.73 27.51 -23.86
CA VAL A 2 -24.87 27.29 -22.70
C VAL A 2 -24.48 25.83 -22.79
N GLY A 3 -23.22 25.56 -23.12
CA GLY A 3 -22.68 24.21 -23.11
C GLY A 3 -22.62 23.73 -21.67
N THR A 4 -23.35 22.67 -21.38
CA THR A 4 -23.24 21.89 -20.15
C THR A 4 -21.90 21.18 -20.17
N GLY A 5 -20.95 21.65 -19.35
CA GLY A 5 -19.78 20.85 -19.01
C GLY A 5 -20.24 19.64 -18.21
N SER A 6 -20.14 18.46 -18.80
CA SER A 6 -20.11 17.21 -18.05
C SER A 6 -18.70 17.07 -17.47
N ASP A 7 -18.49 17.64 -16.30
CA ASP A 7 -17.32 17.32 -15.49
C ASP A 7 -17.55 15.90 -14.96
N THR A 8 -17.04 14.91 -15.68
CA THR A 8 -17.11 13.49 -15.28
C THR A 8 -16.12 13.28 -14.14
N THR A 9 -16.46 13.71 -12.94
CA THR A 9 -15.88 13.15 -11.71
C THR A 9 -16.19 11.66 -11.73
N LEU A 10 -15.17 10.86 -12.02
CA LEU A 10 -15.25 9.41 -11.97
C LEU A 10 -15.72 9.02 -10.56
N ASP A 11 -16.73 8.17 -10.45
CA ASP A 11 -17.19 7.67 -9.15
C ASP A 11 -16.03 6.88 -8.48
N CYS A 12 -15.91 6.99 -7.15
CA CYS A 12 -14.85 6.35 -6.37
C CYS A 12 -14.82 4.84 -6.59
N ALA A 13 -15.98 4.21 -6.80
CA ALA A 13 -16.08 2.80 -7.16
C ALA A 13 -15.31 2.48 -8.45
N THR A 14 -15.38 3.35 -9.45
CA THR A 14 -14.66 3.15 -10.72
C THR A 14 -13.15 3.35 -10.54
N LEU A 15 -12.72 4.32 -9.74
CA LEU A 15 -11.32 4.54 -9.42
C LEU A 15 -10.71 3.33 -8.69
N VAL A 16 -11.40 2.80 -7.68
CA VAL A 16 -10.97 1.61 -6.94
C VAL A 16 -10.83 0.41 -7.87
N LEU A 17 -11.81 0.20 -8.77
CA LEU A 17 -11.77 -0.93 -9.70
C LEU A 17 -10.76 -0.78 -10.85
N ALA A 18 -10.16 0.40 -11.02
CA ALA A 18 -9.07 0.61 -11.96
C ALA A 18 -7.76 -0.05 -11.49
N SER A 19 -7.58 -0.25 -10.18
CA SER A 19 -6.36 -0.87 -9.64
C SER A 19 -6.54 -2.37 -9.33
N PRO A 20 -5.46 -3.19 -9.39
CA PRO A 20 -5.52 -4.58 -8.97
C PRO A 20 -5.95 -4.75 -7.51
N ARG A 21 -5.42 -3.92 -6.60
CA ARG A 21 -5.72 -4.01 -5.16
C ARG A 21 -7.15 -3.66 -4.83
N GLY A 22 -7.71 -2.64 -5.48
CA GLY A 22 -9.11 -2.27 -5.30
C GLY A 22 -10.06 -3.36 -5.79
N ARG A 23 -9.76 -4.00 -6.93
CA ARG A 23 -10.53 -5.15 -7.42
C ARG A 23 -10.45 -6.35 -6.48
N PHE A 24 -9.25 -6.70 -6.04
CA PHE A 24 -9.05 -7.88 -5.20
C PHE A 24 -9.69 -7.70 -3.83
N PHE A 25 -9.57 -6.50 -3.25
CA PHE A 25 -10.29 -6.12 -2.04
C PHE A 25 -11.81 -6.23 -2.20
N CYS A 26 -12.39 -5.71 -3.29
CA CYS A 26 -13.82 -5.82 -3.54
C CYS A 26 -14.27 -7.28 -3.70
N ALA A 27 -13.44 -8.13 -4.31
CA ALA A 27 -13.73 -9.57 -4.41
C ALA A 27 -13.75 -10.23 -3.03
N ASN A 28 -12.77 -9.92 -2.16
CA ASN A 28 -12.71 -10.43 -0.79
C ASN A 28 -13.96 -10.04 0.02
N LEU A 29 -14.43 -8.80 -0.09
CA LEU A 29 -15.69 -8.37 0.52
C LEU A 29 -16.89 -9.14 -0.03
N GLY A 30 -16.95 -9.32 -1.34
CA GLY A 30 -18.00 -10.11 -1.99
C GLY A 30 -18.05 -11.54 -1.46
N TYR A 31 -16.91 -12.18 -1.30
CA TYR A 31 -16.83 -13.54 -0.76
C TYR A 31 -17.25 -13.62 0.71
N LEU A 32 -16.89 -12.63 1.53
CA LEU A 32 -17.36 -12.56 2.93
C LEU A 32 -18.88 -12.42 3.05
N CYS A 33 -19.52 -11.75 2.09
CA CYS A 33 -20.97 -11.57 2.05
C CYS A 33 -21.71 -12.65 1.27
N SER A 34 -21.02 -13.63 0.70
CA SER A 34 -21.64 -14.68 -0.11
C SER A 34 -22.07 -15.87 0.75
N SER A 35 -23.23 -16.45 0.42
CA SER A 35 -23.68 -17.73 0.97
C SER A 35 -23.33 -18.92 0.08
N ASP A 36 -22.61 -18.71 -1.03
CA ASP A 36 -22.17 -19.77 -1.94
C ASP A 36 -21.01 -20.55 -1.31
N GLU A 37 -21.07 -21.88 -1.34
CA GLU A 37 -20.03 -22.74 -0.76
C GLU A 37 -18.66 -22.51 -1.41
N ARG A 38 -18.62 -22.07 -2.68
CA ARG A 38 -17.39 -21.71 -3.41
C ARG A 38 -16.72 -20.45 -2.85
N ALA A 39 -17.45 -19.62 -2.10
CA ALA A 39 -16.90 -18.43 -1.47
C ALA A 39 -16.31 -18.70 -0.07
N ALA A 40 -16.62 -19.86 0.52
CA ALA A 40 -16.15 -20.20 1.86
C ALA A 40 -14.63 -20.39 1.88
N ASN A 41 -13.93 -19.80 2.84
CA ASN A 41 -12.51 -20.07 3.07
C ASN A 41 -12.34 -21.54 3.56
N PRO A 42 -11.46 -22.37 2.96
CA PRO A 42 -10.41 -22.06 1.97
C PRO A 42 -10.76 -22.32 0.50
N TYR A 43 -11.99 -22.68 0.19
CA TYR A 43 -12.47 -23.19 -1.10
C TYR A 43 -12.70 -22.12 -2.19
N ARG A 44 -12.12 -20.91 -2.05
CA ARG A 44 -12.30 -19.74 -2.94
C ARG A 44 -12.46 -20.12 -4.42
N PRO A 45 -13.23 -19.35 -5.23
CA PRO A 45 -13.53 -19.73 -6.61
C PRO A 45 -12.28 -20.12 -7.42
N HIS A 46 -12.32 -21.28 -8.05
CA HIS A 46 -11.17 -21.87 -8.76
C HIS A 46 -11.11 -21.49 -10.25
N SER A 47 -12.06 -20.68 -10.71
CA SER A 47 -12.12 -20.20 -12.08
C SER A 47 -12.76 -18.81 -12.15
N LEU A 48 -12.44 -18.06 -13.21
CA LEU A 48 -13.10 -16.78 -13.51
C LEU A 48 -14.63 -16.91 -13.55
N ALA A 49 -15.16 -17.99 -14.15
CA ALA A 49 -16.59 -18.20 -14.28
C ALA A 49 -17.27 -18.36 -12.91
N ASP A 50 -16.67 -19.18 -12.03
CA ASP A 50 -17.16 -19.35 -10.66
C ASP A 50 -17.09 -18.03 -9.88
N ALA A 51 -15.96 -17.32 -9.98
CA ALA A 51 -15.78 -16.05 -9.29
C ALA A 51 -16.85 -15.03 -9.69
N VAL A 52 -17.11 -14.89 -10.99
CA VAL A 52 -18.14 -13.99 -11.52
C VAL A 52 -19.54 -14.40 -11.06
N GLU A 53 -19.89 -15.70 -11.10
CA GLU A 53 -21.19 -16.19 -10.65
C GLU A 53 -21.42 -15.89 -9.16
N VAL A 54 -20.42 -16.18 -8.33
CA VAL A 54 -20.44 -15.90 -6.90
C VAL A 54 -20.64 -14.40 -6.66
N LEU A 55 -19.80 -13.55 -7.26
CA LEU A 55 -19.84 -12.10 -7.07
C LEU A 55 -21.16 -11.47 -7.54
N LYS A 56 -21.74 -11.95 -8.65
CA LYS A 56 -23.07 -11.50 -9.13
C LYS A 56 -24.20 -11.88 -8.19
N SER A 57 -24.03 -12.92 -7.38
CA SER A 57 -25.05 -13.41 -6.44
C SER A 57 -24.99 -12.75 -5.06
N VAL A 58 -23.97 -11.93 -4.80
CA VAL A 58 -23.76 -11.27 -3.49
C VAL A 58 -24.92 -10.33 -3.18
N ASP A 59 -25.49 -10.48 -1.98
CA ASP A 59 -26.38 -9.48 -1.42
C ASP A 59 -25.56 -8.30 -0.90
N VAL A 60 -25.46 -7.24 -1.70
CA VAL A 60 -24.68 -6.06 -1.35
C VAL A 60 -25.20 -5.32 -0.13
N ALA A 61 -26.45 -5.57 0.31
CA ALA A 61 -26.95 -5.00 1.56
C ALA A 61 -26.24 -5.60 2.78
N ALA A 62 -25.74 -6.83 2.69
CA ALA A 62 -24.99 -7.46 3.77
C ALA A 62 -23.66 -6.77 4.06
N LEU A 63 -23.10 -6.00 3.13
CA LEU A 63 -21.88 -5.22 3.37
C LEU A 63 -22.04 -4.17 4.47
N ALA A 64 -23.25 -3.62 4.62
CA ALA A 64 -23.54 -2.63 5.66
C ALA A 64 -23.46 -3.21 7.08
N GLU A 65 -23.55 -4.53 7.21
CA GLU A 65 -23.49 -5.26 8.47
C GLU A 65 -22.06 -5.71 8.82
N LEU A 66 -21.10 -5.57 7.92
CA LEU A 66 -19.70 -5.92 8.18
C LEU A 66 -19.08 -5.00 9.23
N SER A 67 -18.35 -5.59 10.17
CA SER A 67 -17.58 -4.81 11.13
C SER A 67 -16.36 -4.19 10.45
N GLU A 68 -15.78 -3.14 11.05
CA GLU A 68 -14.51 -2.57 10.58
C GLU A 68 -13.40 -3.65 10.54
N SER A 69 -13.40 -4.59 11.48
CA SER A 69 -12.43 -5.69 11.49
C SER A 69 -12.59 -6.63 10.29
N ASP A 70 -13.81 -6.88 9.82
CA ASP A 70 -14.05 -7.74 8.66
C ASP A 70 -13.56 -7.05 7.38
N VAL A 71 -13.86 -5.75 7.26
CA VAL A 71 -13.44 -4.93 6.12
C VAL A 71 -11.92 -4.80 6.07
N LEU A 72 -11.28 -4.49 7.21
CA LEU A 72 -9.82 -4.42 7.28
C LEU A 72 -9.17 -5.78 7.07
N GLY A 73 -9.79 -6.88 7.51
CA GLY A 73 -9.30 -8.24 7.24
C GLY A 73 -9.33 -8.60 5.76
N ALA A 74 -10.40 -8.22 5.06
CA ALA A 74 -10.50 -8.39 3.61
C ALA A 74 -9.45 -7.56 2.85
N LEU A 75 -9.15 -6.35 3.32
CA LEU A 75 -8.10 -5.52 2.76
C LEU A 75 -6.71 -6.10 3.08
N GLY A 76 -6.45 -6.50 4.32
CA GLY A 76 -5.17 -7.10 4.72
C GLY A 76 -4.81 -8.30 3.87
N PHE A 77 -5.78 -9.15 3.53
CA PHE A 77 -5.56 -10.24 2.57
C PHE A 77 -5.20 -9.74 1.17
N ALA A 78 -5.81 -8.66 0.67
CA ALA A 78 -5.43 -8.08 -0.61
C ALA A 78 -4.05 -7.40 -0.55
N THR A 79 -3.70 -6.78 0.57
CA THR A 79 -2.43 -6.09 0.80
C THR A 79 -1.26 -7.09 0.88
N ASP A 80 -1.42 -8.21 1.59
CA ASP A 80 -0.39 -9.26 1.71
C ASP A 80 0.05 -9.82 0.34
N TRP A 81 -0.87 -9.87 -0.62
CA TRP A 81 -0.60 -10.33 -1.98
C TRP A 81 -0.05 -9.23 -2.91
N ALA A 82 0.27 -8.05 -2.40
CA ALA A 82 0.88 -6.95 -3.15
C ALA A 82 2.38 -7.21 -3.37
N ARG A 83 2.72 -7.97 -4.42
CA ARG A 83 4.09 -8.42 -4.70
C ARG A 83 4.58 -7.88 -6.03
N TYR A 84 4.94 -6.60 -6.07
CA TYR A 84 5.31 -5.88 -7.30
C TYR A 84 6.68 -6.25 -7.87
N TRP A 85 7.25 -7.38 -7.44
CA TRP A 85 8.45 -8.02 -7.96
C TRP A 85 8.18 -9.27 -8.80
N GLN A 86 6.91 -9.64 -8.99
CA GLN A 86 6.49 -10.78 -9.79
C GLN A 86 5.32 -10.41 -10.73
N PRO A 87 4.99 -11.29 -11.70
CA PRO A 87 3.75 -11.16 -12.47
C PRO A 87 2.50 -11.05 -11.60
N PRO A 88 1.44 -10.39 -12.09
CA PRO A 88 0.13 -10.41 -11.44
C PRO A 88 -0.33 -11.83 -11.13
N ASP A 89 -0.98 -12.00 -9.99
CA ASP A 89 -1.58 -13.27 -9.64
C ASP A 89 -2.75 -13.60 -10.57
N GLU A 90 -3.13 -14.87 -10.64
CA GLU A 90 -4.21 -15.32 -11.53
C GLU A 90 -5.53 -14.55 -11.26
N GLU A 91 -5.85 -14.31 -9.99
CA GLU A 91 -7.01 -13.52 -9.58
C GLU A 91 -6.91 -12.05 -10.04
N ASP A 92 -5.73 -11.43 -10.07
CA ASP A 92 -5.55 -10.07 -10.59
C ASP A 92 -5.90 -9.99 -12.08
N ILE A 93 -5.54 -11.03 -12.84
CA ILE A 93 -5.85 -11.16 -14.27
C ILE A 93 -7.36 -11.38 -14.46
N TRP A 94 -7.97 -12.27 -13.66
CA TRP A 94 -9.40 -12.54 -13.73
C TRP A 94 -10.23 -11.30 -13.43
N PHE A 95 -9.92 -10.59 -12.35
CA PHE A 95 -10.70 -9.44 -11.93
C PHE A 95 -10.53 -8.24 -12.86
N ALA A 96 -9.45 -8.17 -13.65
CA ALA A 96 -9.29 -7.16 -14.70
C ALA A 96 -10.23 -7.36 -15.91
N THR A 97 -10.92 -8.51 -16.03
CA THR A 97 -11.84 -8.73 -17.14
C THR A 97 -13.09 -7.85 -17.03
N PRO A 98 -13.68 -7.37 -18.15
CA PRO A 98 -14.85 -6.50 -18.11
C PRO A 98 -16.05 -7.11 -17.37
N GLU A 99 -16.23 -8.43 -17.45
CA GLU A 99 -17.31 -9.14 -16.78
C GLU A 99 -17.11 -9.16 -15.25
N ALA A 100 -15.89 -9.40 -14.78
CA ALA A 100 -15.57 -9.36 -13.35
C ALA A 100 -15.68 -7.93 -12.80
N VAL A 101 -15.16 -6.93 -13.51
CA VAL A 101 -15.31 -5.51 -13.13
C VAL A 101 -16.79 -5.13 -13.00
N ALA A 102 -17.64 -5.56 -13.93
CA ALA A 102 -19.08 -5.33 -13.85
C ALA A 102 -19.73 -6.01 -12.64
N ALA A 103 -19.28 -7.21 -12.26
CA ALA A 103 -19.74 -7.91 -11.06
C ALA A 103 -19.26 -7.26 -9.75
N LEU A 104 -18.06 -6.66 -9.75
CA LEU A 104 -17.47 -5.99 -8.60
C LEU A 104 -18.04 -4.58 -8.36
N HIS A 105 -18.54 -3.91 -9.40
CA HIS A 105 -19.01 -2.52 -9.29
C HIS A 105 -20.09 -2.29 -8.22
N PRO A 106 -21.14 -3.12 -8.08
CA PRO A 106 -22.12 -2.97 -7.00
C PRO A 106 -21.51 -3.10 -5.60
N ILE A 107 -20.53 -4.01 -5.44
CA ILE A 107 -19.82 -4.24 -4.18
C ILE A 107 -18.95 -3.03 -3.83
N ALA A 108 -18.17 -2.53 -4.79
CA ALA A 108 -17.34 -1.33 -4.62
C ALA A 108 -18.18 -0.10 -4.26
N SER A 109 -19.35 0.06 -4.91
CA SER A 109 -20.28 1.16 -4.63
C SER A 109 -20.87 1.08 -3.23
N ALA A 110 -21.28 -0.12 -2.79
CA ALA A 110 -21.82 -0.35 -1.45
C ALA A 110 -20.77 -0.14 -0.36
N MET A 111 -19.54 -0.61 -0.60
CA MET A 111 -18.40 -0.39 0.30
C MET A 111 -18.12 1.09 0.52
N TRP A 112 -18.12 1.90 -0.54
CA TRP A 112 -17.84 3.34 -0.42
C TRP A 112 -18.96 4.12 0.27
N ALA A 113 -20.19 3.61 0.21
CA ALA A 113 -21.32 4.16 0.94
C ALA A 113 -21.36 3.74 2.43
N SER A 114 -20.52 2.79 2.84
CA SER A 114 -20.49 2.26 4.21
C SER A 114 -19.95 3.26 5.22
N ALA A 115 -20.47 3.21 6.44
CA ALA A 115 -19.92 3.98 7.55
C ALA A 115 -18.48 3.56 7.93
N THR A 116 -18.11 2.30 7.68
CA THR A 116 -16.79 1.74 8.03
C THR A 116 -15.64 2.31 7.21
N THR A 117 -15.94 2.94 6.06
CA THR A 117 -14.94 3.46 5.11
C THR A 117 -14.97 4.99 4.99
N GLN A 118 -15.78 5.70 5.81
CA GLN A 118 -15.89 7.16 5.76
C GLN A 118 -14.55 7.88 5.93
N TRP A 119 -13.66 7.31 6.74
CA TRP A 119 -12.33 7.89 7.01
C TRP A 119 -11.29 7.54 5.94
N TRP A 120 -11.61 6.71 4.93
CA TRP A 120 -10.62 6.20 3.97
C TRP A 120 -10.06 7.27 3.03
N SER A 121 -10.72 8.42 2.95
CA SER A 121 -10.22 9.61 2.23
C SER A 121 -9.50 10.61 3.14
N ASP A 122 -9.51 10.39 4.46
CA ASP A 122 -8.89 11.29 5.42
C ASP A 122 -7.38 11.34 5.21
N GLY A 123 -6.81 12.51 5.45
CA GLY A 123 -5.36 12.64 5.55
C GLY A 123 -4.80 11.96 6.80
N VAL A 124 -3.52 12.18 7.05
CA VAL A 124 -2.84 11.63 8.23
C VAL A 124 -3.52 12.07 9.53
N ASP A 125 -3.86 11.12 10.38
CA ASP A 125 -4.33 11.41 11.74
C ASP A 125 -3.13 11.50 12.70
N THR A 126 -2.61 12.70 12.88
CA THR A 126 -1.45 12.97 13.73
C THR A 126 -1.65 12.63 15.22
N SER A 127 -2.89 12.37 15.67
CA SER A 127 -3.21 12.11 17.08
C SER A 127 -3.05 10.65 17.49
N CYS A 128 -2.97 9.72 16.54
CA CYS A 128 -2.98 8.28 16.82
C CYS A 128 -1.93 7.49 16.02
N GLN A 129 -0.80 8.11 15.70
CA GLN A 129 0.29 7.46 14.97
C GLN A 129 1.00 6.40 15.81
N ARG A 130 1.44 5.35 15.12
CA ARG A 130 2.03 4.15 15.70
C ARG A 130 3.14 3.63 14.79
N MET A 131 4.25 3.26 15.42
CA MET A 131 5.35 2.55 14.77
C MET A 131 5.24 1.07 15.12
N VAL A 132 5.37 0.20 14.12
CA VAL A 132 5.44 -1.25 14.32
C VAL A 132 6.87 -1.74 14.12
N ALA A 133 7.30 -2.68 14.96
CA ALA A 133 8.50 -3.46 14.70
C ALA A 133 8.20 -4.95 14.73
N HIS A 134 8.55 -5.61 13.64
CA HIS A 134 8.56 -7.06 13.52
C HIS A 134 9.94 -7.62 13.91
N PRO A 135 10.00 -8.84 14.49
CA PRO A 135 11.28 -9.51 14.69
C PRO A 135 11.89 -9.86 13.33
N CYS A 136 13.07 -9.31 13.01
CA CYS A 136 13.88 -9.84 11.92
C CYS A 136 14.28 -11.29 12.24
N LYS A 137 14.35 -12.16 11.23
CA LYS A 137 14.53 -13.62 11.38
C LYS A 137 15.74 -14.06 12.24
N THR A 138 16.71 -13.19 12.47
CA THR A 138 17.93 -13.45 13.24
C THR A 138 18.16 -12.52 14.43
N ASP A 139 17.32 -11.51 14.63
CA ASP A 139 17.57 -10.44 15.61
C ASP A 139 16.74 -10.63 16.88
N GLU A 140 17.30 -10.18 18.00
CA GLU A 140 16.55 -10.09 19.25
C GLU A 140 15.40 -9.10 19.10
N PHE A 141 14.29 -9.42 19.74
CA PHE A 141 13.08 -8.61 19.67
C PHE A 141 13.36 -7.22 20.30
N PRO A 142 13.20 -6.10 19.58
CA PRO A 142 13.70 -4.79 20.00
C PRO A 142 12.97 -4.29 21.25
N GLU A 143 13.64 -4.29 22.42
CA GLU A 143 13.02 -3.94 23.72
C GLU A 143 12.86 -2.44 23.95
N SER A 144 13.51 -1.64 23.12
CA SER A 144 13.49 -0.19 23.19
C SER A 144 13.40 0.40 21.80
N THR A 145 12.88 1.63 21.74
CA THR A 145 12.86 2.51 20.57
C THR A 145 14.23 3.02 20.15
N LEU A 146 15.29 2.81 20.94
CA LEU A 146 16.65 3.29 20.64
C LEU A 146 17.14 3.01 19.20
N PRO A 147 16.92 1.83 18.58
CA PRO A 147 17.32 1.57 17.19
C PRO A 147 16.59 2.46 16.17
N TYR A 148 15.41 2.97 16.53
CA TYR A 148 14.54 3.77 15.67
C TYR A 148 14.65 5.28 15.94
N ARG A 149 15.42 5.69 16.97
CA ARG A 149 15.71 7.09 17.31
C ARG A 149 16.92 7.62 16.53
N SER A 150 16.83 7.55 15.21
CA SER A 150 17.87 8.09 14.33
C SER A 150 17.94 9.61 14.44
N ARG A 151 19.14 10.18 14.31
CA ARG A 151 19.35 11.65 14.34
C ARG A 151 19.00 12.33 13.01
N SER A 152 18.76 11.54 11.97
CA SER A 152 18.33 11.98 10.64
C SER A 152 17.49 10.87 10.01
N ALA A 153 16.78 11.20 8.93
CA ALA A 153 16.04 10.23 8.13
C ALA A 153 16.93 9.44 7.14
N GLY A 154 18.23 9.76 7.03
CA GLY A 154 19.18 9.01 6.20
C GLY A 154 18.87 9.02 4.70
N LEU A 155 18.20 10.07 4.21
CA LEU A 155 17.76 10.18 2.81
C LEU A 155 18.92 10.40 1.83
N ASP A 156 20.04 10.95 2.31
CA ASP A 156 21.31 11.05 1.58
C ASP A 156 21.89 9.66 1.28
N LEU A 157 21.96 8.80 2.30
CA LEU A 157 22.40 7.41 2.14
C LEU A 157 21.45 6.60 1.24
N TRP A 158 20.15 6.82 1.37
CA TRP A 158 19.15 6.25 0.46
C TRP A 158 19.43 6.64 -0.99
N ARG A 159 19.66 7.93 -1.25
CA ARG A 159 19.92 8.43 -2.61
C ARG A 159 21.20 7.84 -3.18
N GLU A 160 22.27 7.80 -2.39
CA GLU A 160 23.53 7.15 -2.78
C GLU A 160 23.30 5.68 -3.14
N HIS A 161 22.55 4.94 -2.31
CA HIS A 161 22.18 3.54 -2.59
C HIS A 161 21.45 3.37 -3.92
N ILE A 162 20.47 4.23 -4.23
CA ILE A 162 19.73 4.16 -5.50
C ILE A 162 20.67 4.44 -6.69
N LEU A 163 21.50 5.47 -6.62
CA LEU A 163 22.43 5.81 -7.71
C LEU A 163 23.47 4.70 -7.95
N GLU A 164 23.97 4.09 -6.88
CA GLU A 164 24.85 2.93 -6.99
C GLU A 164 24.11 1.70 -7.55
N ALA A 165 22.86 1.47 -7.14
CA ALA A 165 22.04 0.39 -7.67
C ALA A 165 21.84 0.56 -9.17
N GLU A 166 21.49 1.75 -9.65
CA GLU A 166 21.34 2.04 -11.08
C GLU A 166 22.61 1.70 -11.87
N GLU A 167 23.78 2.10 -11.38
CA GLU A 167 25.05 1.77 -12.03
C GLU A 167 25.31 0.25 -12.04
N ARG A 168 25.10 -0.43 -10.91
CA ARG A 168 25.27 -1.89 -10.80
C ARG A 168 24.34 -2.64 -11.76
N TYR A 169 23.07 -2.24 -11.85
CA TYR A 169 22.10 -2.89 -12.70
C TYR A 169 22.32 -2.59 -14.18
N ARG A 170 22.79 -1.38 -14.53
CA ARG A 170 23.24 -1.04 -15.89
C ARG A 170 24.36 -1.96 -16.37
N ILE A 171 25.40 -2.15 -15.54
CA ILE A 171 26.51 -3.06 -15.83
C ILE A 171 25.98 -4.50 -15.97
N ARG A 172 25.17 -4.96 -15.02
CA ARG A 172 24.60 -6.32 -15.04
C ARG A 172 23.80 -6.59 -16.31
N ARG A 173 22.99 -5.63 -16.77
CA ARG A 173 22.20 -5.75 -18.01
C ARG A 173 23.09 -5.89 -19.24
N ILE A 174 24.20 -5.15 -19.30
CA ILE A 174 25.16 -5.24 -20.42
C ILE A 174 25.86 -6.60 -20.42
N GLU A 175 26.30 -7.08 -19.24
CA GLU A 175 27.04 -8.34 -19.12
C GLU A 175 26.14 -9.58 -19.25
N ARG A 176 24.87 -9.47 -18.84
CA ARG A 176 23.91 -10.57 -18.78
C ARG A 176 22.52 -10.10 -19.24
N PRO A 177 22.35 -9.85 -20.56
CA PRO A 177 21.10 -9.26 -21.09
C PRO A 177 19.87 -10.15 -20.88
N ASP A 178 20.06 -11.47 -20.78
CA ASP A 178 18.96 -12.43 -20.60
C ASP A 178 18.61 -12.68 -19.12
N ASN A 179 19.38 -12.13 -18.18
CA ASN A 179 19.12 -12.32 -16.76
C ASN A 179 17.96 -11.44 -16.31
N ARG A 180 16.99 -12.07 -15.64
CA ARG A 180 16.02 -11.34 -14.82
C ARG A 180 16.74 -10.69 -13.64
N ILE A 181 16.44 -9.43 -13.44
CA ILE A 181 16.91 -8.61 -12.33
C ILE A 181 15.76 -8.50 -11.33
N GLY A 182 16.06 -8.41 -10.05
CA GLY A 182 15.07 -8.07 -9.05
C GLY A 182 15.72 -7.67 -7.72
N GLY A 183 14.85 -7.44 -6.73
CA GLY A 183 15.24 -7.17 -5.34
C GLY A 183 15.31 -5.69 -4.98
N GLU A 184 14.84 -4.80 -5.85
CA GLU A 184 14.69 -3.36 -5.61
C GLU A 184 13.34 -2.94 -6.20
N TRP A 185 12.22 -3.51 -5.77
CA TRP A 185 10.91 -3.29 -6.43
C TRP A 185 10.11 -2.12 -5.86
N TRP A 186 10.52 -1.59 -4.71
CA TRP A 186 9.82 -0.52 -3.99
C TRP A 186 10.12 0.89 -4.53
N SER A 187 9.19 1.81 -4.29
CA SER A 187 9.32 3.25 -4.54
C SER A 187 9.36 4.10 -3.25
N ILE A 188 9.21 3.47 -2.08
CA ILE A 188 9.32 4.11 -0.75
C ILE A 188 10.74 4.63 -0.45
N PRO A 189 10.90 5.52 0.55
CA PRO A 189 12.21 5.97 1.04
C PRO A 189 12.95 4.89 1.84
N SER A 190 13.12 3.71 1.25
CA SER A 190 13.88 2.58 1.80
C SER A 190 14.93 2.12 0.77
N PRO A 191 16.15 1.76 1.20
CA PRO A 191 16.65 1.77 2.57
C PRO A 191 17.02 3.18 3.05
N SER A 192 16.38 3.63 4.13
CA SER A 192 16.74 4.85 4.86
C SER A 192 16.44 4.66 6.36
N THR A 193 16.62 5.69 7.16
CA THR A 193 16.20 5.70 8.57
C THR A 193 14.96 6.57 8.81
N ALA A 194 14.23 6.93 7.74
CA ALA A 194 12.93 7.56 7.83
C ALA A 194 11.97 6.64 8.61
N LEU A 195 11.11 7.25 9.43
CA LEU A 195 10.17 6.51 10.26
C LEU A 195 8.90 6.23 9.45
N GLU A 196 8.46 4.98 9.40
CA GLU A 196 7.12 4.62 8.94
C GLU A 196 6.17 4.55 10.14
N THR A 197 4.98 5.13 9.98
CA THR A 197 3.89 4.97 10.95
C THR A 197 2.57 4.75 10.25
N SER A 198 1.63 4.11 10.93
CA SER A 198 0.22 4.07 10.53
C SER A 198 -0.69 4.44 11.70
N ARG A 199 -1.96 4.78 11.42
CA ARG A 199 -2.89 5.13 12.50
C ARG A 199 -3.29 3.90 13.32
N ALA A 200 -3.56 4.09 14.60
CA ALA A 200 -4.23 3.10 15.44
C ALA A 200 -5.74 3.04 15.11
N ARG A 201 -6.37 1.87 15.32
CA ARG A 201 -7.83 1.70 15.26
C ARG A 201 -8.34 1.03 16.54
N GLU A 202 -9.66 1.02 16.72
CA GLU A 202 -10.25 0.31 17.86
C GLU A 202 -9.85 -1.18 17.81
N ARG A 203 -9.30 -1.71 18.91
CA ARG A 203 -8.82 -3.11 19.03
C ARG A 203 -7.67 -3.50 18.09
N LEU A 204 -7.09 -2.55 17.36
CA LEU A 204 -5.92 -2.77 16.51
C LEU A 204 -4.87 -1.70 16.76
N GLY A 205 -3.73 -2.11 17.31
CA GLY A 205 -2.70 -1.20 17.81
C GLY A 205 -2.10 -0.29 16.75
N ALA A 206 -2.06 -0.73 15.49
CA ALA A 206 -1.64 0.00 14.30
C ALA A 206 -2.22 -0.72 13.07
N LEU A 207 -2.60 0.01 12.01
CA LEU A 207 -3.10 -0.61 10.79
C LEU A 207 -2.08 -1.53 10.12
N GLU A 208 -0.80 -1.17 10.14
CA GLU A 208 0.31 -1.94 9.56
C GLU A 208 0.35 -3.39 10.04
N LEU A 209 -0.07 -3.68 11.29
CA LEU A 209 -0.17 -5.07 11.77
C LEU A 209 -0.99 -5.97 10.83
N LEU A 210 -2.05 -5.42 10.25
CA LEU A 210 -2.96 -6.14 9.36
C LEU A 210 -2.72 -5.82 7.89
N LEU A 211 -2.17 -4.64 7.60
CA LEU A 211 -2.06 -4.05 6.27
C LEU A 211 -0.59 -3.87 5.88
N GLU A 212 0.17 -4.97 5.83
CA GLU A 212 1.57 -5.01 5.40
C GLU A 212 1.65 -5.64 4.00
N GLU A 213 2.27 -4.96 3.03
CA GLU A 213 2.54 -5.52 1.70
C GLU A 213 3.61 -6.60 1.79
N ASP A 214 3.41 -7.72 1.07
CA ASP A 214 4.37 -8.84 1.00
C ASP A 214 4.84 -9.28 2.40
N SER A 215 3.88 -9.43 3.32
CA SER A 215 4.19 -9.59 4.73
C SER A 215 5.05 -10.84 4.93
N SER A 216 6.01 -10.74 5.85
CA SER A 216 6.86 -11.90 6.18
C SER A 216 6.12 -13.00 6.96
N GLY A 217 4.81 -12.84 7.21
CA GLY A 217 3.98 -13.76 7.98
C GLY A 217 4.27 -13.77 9.49
N GLY A 218 4.90 -12.71 10.01
CA GLY A 218 5.30 -12.62 11.41
C GLY A 218 4.09 -12.70 12.37
N GLY A 219 4.11 -13.65 13.30
CA GLY A 219 3.03 -13.81 14.30
C GLY A 219 3.16 -12.92 15.54
N ARG A 220 4.13 -12.00 15.58
CA ARG A 220 4.43 -11.12 16.72
C ARG A 220 4.97 -9.79 16.23
N ALA A 221 4.60 -8.71 16.91
CA ALA A 221 5.10 -7.37 16.65
C ALA A 221 5.09 -6.54 17.94
N ARG A 222 5.96 -5.54 18.04
CA ARG A 222 5.83 -4.49 19.06
C ARG A 222 5.30 -3.24 18.41
N VAL A 223 4.40 -2.57 19.10
CA VAL A 223 3.80 -1.33 18.63
C VAL A 223 4.10 -0.24 19.65
N TRP A 224 4.70 0.84 19.19
CA TRP A 224 4.98 2.01 20.01
C TRP A 224 4.08 3.18 19.63
N PRO A 225 3.57 3.94 20.62
CA PRO A 225 3.00 5.24 20.36
C PRO A 225 4.02 6.19 19.73
N VAL A 226 3.58 6.95 18.73
CA VAL A 226 4.37 8.02 18.14
C VAL A 226 3.64 9.34 18.35
N THR A 227 4.31 10.27 19.03
CA THR A 227 3.83 11.65 19.17
C THR A 227 4.33 12.49 17.99
N VAL A 228 3.40 13.12 17.27
CA VAL A 228 3.72 14.09 16.22
C VAL A 228 3.86 15.48 16.86
N ARG A 229 4.96 16.17 16.56
CA ARG A 229 5.29 17.49 17.09
C ARG A 229 4.95 18.59 16.08
N GLY A 230 4.40 19.70 16.58
CA GLY A 230 4.13 20.89 15.77
C GLY A 230 3.02 20.66 14.75
N ASN A 231 3.17 21.27 13.56
CA ASN A 231 2.23 21.13 12.44
C ASN A 231 3.02 20.80 11.17
N PRO A 232 3.38 19.52 10.96
CA PRO A 232 4.25 19.10 9.86
C PRO A 232 3.60 19.39 8.49
N ARG A 233 4.44 19.66 7.49
CA ARG A 233 4.03 19.75 6.08
C ARG A 233 3.89 18.35 5.52
N VAL A 234 2.67 17.90 5.30
CA VAL A 234 2.41 16.53 4.83
C VAL A 234 1.94 16.55 3.39
N TYR A 235 2.63 15.81 2.51
CA TYR A 235 2.12 15.50 1.18
C TYR A 235 1.20 14.29 1.26
N GLU A 236 0.05 14.36 0.61
CA GLU A 236 -1.03 13.39 0.77
C GLU A 236 -1.34 12.73 -0.57
N ILE A 237 -1.01 11.45 -0.70
CA ILE A 237 -1.28 10.65 -1.89
C ILE A 237 -2.70 10.10 -1.77
N ARG A 238 -3.65 10.68 -2.51
CA ARG A 238 -5.06 10.27 -2.51
C ARG A 238 -5.46 9.52 -3.77
N SER A 239 -4.63 9.58 -4.80
CA SER A 239 -4.93 9.06 -6.13
C SER A 239 -3.65 8.83 -6.95
N PRO A 240 -3.76 8.15 -8.09
CA PRO A 240 -2.64 8.02 -9.04
C PRO A 240 -2.12 9.36 -9.55
N ALA A 241 -2.98 10.37 -9.66
CA ALA A 241 -2.58 11.70 -10.11
C ALA A 241 -1.70 12.41 -9.06
N ASP A 242 -2.01 12.26 -7.76
CA ASP A 242 -1.18 12.83 -6.70
C ASP A 242 0.20 12.17 -6.65
N TRP A 243 0.27 10.86 -6.89
CA TRP A 243 1.55 10.15 -6.99
C TRP A 243 2.36 10.62 -8.20
N ALA A 244 1.75 10.67 -9.39
CA ALA A 244 2.41 11.16 -10.59
C ALA A 244 2.92 12.60 -10.42
N HIS A 245 2.13 13.47 -9.81
CA HIS A 245 2.52 14.85 -9.53
C HIS A 245 3.74 14.95 -8.61
N LEU A 246 3.80 14.13 -7.56
CA LEU A 246 4.96 14.08 -6.66
C LEU A 246 6.22 13.65 -7.42
N VAL A 247 6.11 12.63 -8.28
CA VAL A 247 7.24 12.14 -9.08
C VAL A 247 7.68 13.17 -10.12
N ASP A 248 6.75 13.84 -10.80
CA ASP A 248 7.08 14.89 -11.77
C ASP A 248 7.76 16.10 -11.11
N ALA A 249 7.33 16.47 -9.90
CA ALA A 249 7.93 17.56 -9.14
C ALA A 249 9.33 17.24 -8.60
N TYR A 250 9.58 15.98 -8.23
CA TYR A 250 10.85 15.53 -7.65
C TYR A 250 11.37 14.26 -8.35
N PRO A 251 11.73 14.30 -9.64
CA PRO A 251 12.01 13.08 -10.39
C PRO A 251 13.40 12.50 -10.08
N LEU A 252 13.44 11.20 -9.77
CA LEU A 252 14.65 10.38 -9.78
C LEU A 252 14.48 9.23 -10.78
N ALA A 253 15.28 9.26 -11.85
CA ALA A 253 15.25 8.21 -12.87
C ALA A 253 15.83 6.90 -12.31
N VAL A 254 15.08 5.81 -12.48
CA VAL A 254 15.46 4.44 -12.08
C VAL A 254 15.21 3.39 -13.19
N PRO A 255 15.64 3.65 -14.44
CA PRO A 255 15.33 2.78 -15.57
C PRO A 255 16.00 1.40 -15.49
N GLU A 256 17.01 1.21 -14.63
CA GLU A 256 17.78 -0.03 -14.57
C GLU A 256 17.30 -0.96 -13.46
N SER A 257 17.24 -0.48 -12.21
CA SER A 257 16.93 -1.30 -11.04
C SER A 257 15.50 -1.80 -11.04
N LYS A 258 14.54 -0.98 -11.50
CA LYS A 258 13.11 -1.31 -11.52
C LYS A 258 12.69 -2.07 -12.78
N ARG A 259 13.57 -2.13 -13.78
CA ARG A 259 13.25 -2.55 -15.15
C ARG A 259 12.50 -3.87 -15.22
N SER A 260 13.00 -4.90 -14.54
CA SER A 260 12.46 -6.25 -14.61
C SER A 260 11.24 -6.41 -13.72
N ASP A 261 11.36 -6.08 -12.43
CA ASP A 261 10.28 -6.22 -11.46
C ASP A 261 9.02 -5.46 -11.92
N TRP A 262 9.16 -4.21 -12.37
CA TRP A 262 8.03 -3.42 -12.83
C TRP A 262 7.52 -3.81 -14.22
N PHE A 263 8.37 -4.37 -15.10
CA PHE A 263 7.88 -4.99 -16.32
C PHE A 263 7.01 -6.22 -16.01
N GLU A 264 7.42 -7.06 -15.06
CA GLU A 264 6.67 -8.26 -14.73
C GLU A 264 5.31 -7.89 -14.12
N THR A 265 5.26 -6.90 -13.22
CA THR A 265 4.01 -6.50 -12.57
C THR A 265 3.07 -5.72 -13.50
N THR A 266 3.58 -4.82 -14.36
CA THR A 266 2.74 -3.95 -15.21
C THR A 266 2.56 -4.47 -16.64
N GLY A 267 3.43 -5.35 -17.12
CA GLY A 267 3.51 -5.79 -18.51
C GLY A 267 4.17 -4.80 -19.46
N GLU A 268 4.73 -3.68 -18.96
CA GLU A 268 5.24 -2.59 -19.78
C GLU A 268 6.73 -2.32 -19.53
N TYR A 269 7.48 -2.02 -20.59
CA TYR A 269 8.80 -1.40 -20.47
C TYR A 269 8.64 0.11 -20.64
N ARG A 270 9.05 0.87 -19.61
CA ARG A 270 9.02 2.33 -19.60
C ARG A 270 10.34 2.87 -19.06
N ASP A 271 10.59 4.14 -19.32
CA ASP A 271 11.55 4.90 -18.55
C ASP A 271 10.92 5.19 -17.18
N TRP A 272 11.48 4.56 -16.15
CA TRP A 272 10.89 4.53 -14.82
C TRP A 272 11.44 5.63 -13.92
N PHE A 273 10.56 6.22 -13.12
CA PHE A 273 10.90 7.27 -12.16
C PHE A 273 10.26 6.99 -10.79
N ILE A 274 10.93 7.42 -9.74
CA ILE A 274 10.43 7.51 -8.37
C ILE A 274 10.66 8.91 -7.81
N PRO A 275 10.02 9.30 -6.69
CA PRO A 275 10.34 10.54 -6.03
C PRO A 275 11.78 10.52 -5.51
N ASP A 276 12.52 11.59 -5.75
CA ASP A 276 13.78 11.90 -5.09
C ASP A 276 13.49 12.30 -3.64
N TRP A 277 13.44 11.34 -2.72
CA TRP A 277 13.04 11.59 -1.33
C TRP A 277 13.92 12.61 -0.62
N THR A 278 15.19 12.77 -1.03
CA THR A 278 16.03 13.85 -0.52
C THR A 278 15.43 15.21 -0.90
N ALA A 279 15.07 15.41 -2.16
CA ALA A 279 14.47 16.66 -2.63
C ALA A 279 13.05 16.87 -2.08
N VAL A 280 12.26 15.80 -1.97
CA VAL A 280 10.91 15.88 -1.34
C VAL A 280 11.01 16.41 0.10
N SER A 281 12.06 16.02 0.84
CA SER A 281 12.25 16.44 2.24
C SER A 281 12.51 17.94 2.43
N ASP A 282 12.91 18.66 1.38
CA ASP A 282 13.07 20.12 1.45
C ASP A 282 11.69 20.80 1.61
N ASP A 283 10.66 20.26 0.97
CA ASP A 283 9.32 20.86 0.90
C ASP A 283 8.31 20.20 1.84
N PHE A 284 8.51 18.94 2.20
CA PHE A 284 7.59 18.17 3.05
C PHE A 284 8.32 17.48 4.21
N ASP A 285 7.69 17.49 5.37
CA ASP A 285 8.17 16.80 6.57
C ASP A 285 7.73 15.33 6.58
N ALA A 286 6.64 15.00 5.88
CA ALA A 286 6.17 13.64 5.71
C ALA A 286 5.36 13.47 4.42
N VAL A 287 5.22 12.23 3.98
CA VAL A 287 4.31 11.83 2.91
C VAL A 287 3.41 10.71 3.43
N HIS A 288 2.11 10.84 3.20
CA HIS A 288 1.09 9.89 3.66
C HIS A 288 0.30 9.34 2.48
N LEU A 289 0.05 8.03 2.49
CA LEU A 289 -0.82 7.35 1.54
C LEU A 289 -2.17 7.08 2.20
N THR A 290 -3.23 7.73 1.71
CA THR A 290 -4.58 7.44 2.23
C THR A 290 -5.03 6.03 1.84
N MET A 291 -6.04 5.49 2.53
CA MET A 291 -6.66 4.21 2.16
C MET A 291 -7.20 4.23 0.73
N LEU A 292 -7.82 5.34 0.31
CA LEU A 292 -8.27 5.52 -1.08
C LEU A 292 -7.09 5.55 -2.06
N GLY A 293 -6.01 6.27 -1.72
CA GLY A 293 -4.78 6.27 -2.51
C GLY A 293 -4.25 4.86 -2.72
N TYR A 294 -4.16 4.08 -1.64
CA TYR A 294 -3.77 2.67 -1.70
C TYR A 294 -4.70 1.81 -2.58
N LEU A 295 -6.01 2.02 -2.54
CA LEU A 295 -6.93 1.21 -3.35
C LEU A 295 -6.95 1.59 -4.83
N THR A 296 -6.26 2.65 -5.23
CA THR A 296 -6.33 3.20 -6.59
C THR A 296 -4.98 3.25 -7.31
N THR A 297 -3.87 3.17 -6.58
CA THR A 297 -2.54 3.60 -7.08
C THR A 297 -1.48 2.50 -7.20
N PRO A 298 -1.31 1.57 -6.25
CA PRO A 298 -0.27 0.56 -6.29
C PRO A 298 -0.38 -0.41 -7.48
N GLY A 299 0.76 -0.83 -8.01
CA GLY A 299 0.86 -1.93 -8.98
C GLY A 299 0.37 -1.63 -10.41
N ILE A 300 0.20 -0.36 -10.78
CA ILE A 300 -0.11 0.05 -12.16
C ILE A 300 0.99 0.97 -12.70
N ALA A 301 1.19 0.96 -14.02
CA ALA A 301 2.05 1.93 -14.69
C ALA A 301 1.33 3.27 -14.79
N ILE A 302 1.82 4.28 -14.06
CA ILE A 302 1.24 5.61 -14.02
C ILE A 302 2.07 6.53 -14.91
N PRO A 303 1.54 7.02 -16.04
CA PRO A 303 2.27 7.90 -16.92
C PRO A 303 2.55 9.25 -16.25
N LEU A 304 3.74 9.78 -16.51
CA LEU A 304 4.14 11.12 -16.09
C LEU A 304 3.73 12.15 -17.15
N THR A 305 3.53 13.40 -16.71
CA THR A 305 3.13 14.50 -17.58
C THR A 305 4.35 15.32 -18.02
N ASP A 306 5.26 15.59 -17.08
CA ASP A 306 6.42 16.46 -17.33
C ASP A 306 7.70 15.68 -17.71
N ASN A 307 7.71 14.37 -17.48
CA ASN A 307 8.78 13.46 -17.89
C ASN A 307 8.26 12.42 -18.90
N ASP A 308 9.06 12.10 -19.92
CA ASP A 308 8.74 11.04 -20.90
C ASP A 308 9.00 9.67 -20.26
N GLY A 309 8.04 9.21 -19.46
CA GLY A 309 8.18 8.00 -18.67
C GLY A 309 6.95 7.68 -17.83
N ALA A 310 7.14 6.78 -16.88
CA ALA A 310 6.09 6.35 -15.97
C ALA A 310 6.67 6.08 -14.57
N THR A 311 5.77 5.86 -13.62
CA THR A 311 6.10 5.47 -12.25
C THR A 311 5.16 4.37 -11.79
N VAL A 312 5.58 3.63 -10.76
CA VAL A 312 4.76 2.66 -10.04
C VAL A 312 4.89 2.99 -8.56
N LEU A 313 3.76 3.13 -7.86
CA LEU A 313 3.76 3.13 -6.41
C LEU A 313 3.84 1.68 -5.94
N ALA A 314 4.90 1.35 -5.21
CA ALA A 314 5.19 -0.01 -4.77
C ALA A 314 5.88 -0.04 -3.41
N GLY A 315 5.48 -0.95 -2.54
CA GLY A 315 6.08 -1.16 -1.22
C GLY A 315 5.57 -0.17 -0.19
N TRP A 316 4.37 0.37 -0.38
CA TRP A 316 3.79 1.40 0.50
C TRP A 316 2.50 0.88 1.13
N ASN A 317 2.52 0.66 2.44
CA ASN A 317 1.40 0.10 3.18
C ASN A 317 0.17 1.05 3.21
N PRO A 318 -1.07 0.53 3.23
CA PRO A 318 -2.26 1.37 3.36
C PRO A 318 -2.20 2.23 4.63
N ASP A 319 -2.55 3.52 4.50
CA ASP A 319 -2.52 4.51 5.59
C ASP A 319 -1.12 4.79 6.18
N ALA A 320 -0.05 4.31 5.53
CA ALA A 320 1.30 4.54 6.01
C ALA A 320 1.75 5.98 5.72
N THR A 321 2.40 6.56 6.72
CA THR A 321 3.10 7.84 6.67
C THR A 321 4.59 7.60 6.80
N TRP A 322 5.35 8.10 5.83
CA TRP A 322 6.81 8.15 5.91
C TRP A 322 7.24 9.55 6.36
N TRP A 323 7.88 9.62 7.54
CA TRP A 323 8.39 10.86 8.13
C TRP A 323 9.81 11.14 7.63
N LEU A 324 9.91 12.10 6.72
CA LEU A 324 11.16 12.55 6.10
C LEU A 324 11.94 13.49 7.02
N ASN A 325 11.24 14.17 7.94
CA ASN A 325 11.80 14.99 8.99
C ASN A 325 11.59 14.34 10.36
N ILE A 326 12.64 13.71 10.90
CA ILE A 326 12.56 12.95 12.16
C ILE A 326 12.31 13.85 13.38
N ASP A 327 12.57 15.17 13.29
CA ASP A 327 12.32 16.09 14.39
C ASP A 327 10.81 16.29 14.66
N CYS A 328 9.97 16.00 13.66
CA CYS A 328 8.52 16.07 13.75
C CYS A 328 7.88 14.89 14.49
N VAL A 329 8.64 13.85 14.85
CA VAL A 329 8.10 12.64 15.49
C VAL A 329 8.92 12.18 16.69
N ASP A 330 8.25 11.51 17.62
CA ASP A 330 8.87 10.88 18.78
C ASP A 330 8.24 9.52 19.05
N ALA A 331 9.03 8.45 18.93
CA ALA A 331 8.60 7.12 19.37
C ALA A 331 8.80 7.01 20.89
N GLU A 332 7.68 6.92 21.60
CA GLU A 332 7.64 6.77 23.06
C GLU A 332 8.13 5.38 23.45
N ASP A 333 8.91 5.24 24.53
CA ASP A 333 9.53 3.95 24.90
C ASP A 333 8.59 3.03 25.71
N GLU A 334 7.31 3.00 25.34
CA GLU A 334 6.24 2.24 26.01
C GLU A 334 5.57 1.26 25.01
N PRO A 335 6.26 0.18 24.59
CA PRO A 335 5.70 -0.75 23.61
C PRO A 335 4.56 -1.59 24.18
N VAL A 336 3.59 -1.87 23.32
CA VAL A 336 2.66 -2.99 23.51
C VAL A 336 3.10 -4.15 22.63
N LEU A 337 3.23 -5.34 23.22
CA LEU A 337 3.45 -6.57 22.44
C LEU A 337 2.12 -7.02 21.82
N TRP A 338 2.13 -7.28 20.52
CA TRP A 338 1.03 -7.86 19.79
C TRP A 338 1.40 -9.27 19.31
N ARG A 339 0.42 -10.17 19.29
CA ARG A 339 0.55 -11.54 18.78
C ARG A 339 -0.63 -11.89 17.89
N ARG A 340 -0.37 -12.73 16.89
CA ARG A 340 -1.42 -13.31 16.05
C ARG A 340 -1.96 -14.58 16.72
N ASP A 341 -3.26 -14.60 16.97
CA ASP A 341 -4.03 -15.70 17.58
C ASP A 341 -5.27 -15.94 16.70
N ASP A 342 -5.41 -17.16 16.16
CA ASP A 342 -6.46 -17.53 15.18
C ASP A 342 -6.69 -16.44 14.10
N ASP A 343 -5.62 -16.04 13.42
CA ASP A 343 -5.59 -14.99 12.38
C ASP A 343 -5.96 -13.57 12.82
N ARG A 344 -6.07 -13.32 14.13
CA ARG A 344 -6.33 -12.00 14.70
C ARG A 344 -5.16 -11.49 15.50
N TRP A 345 -4.89 -10.19 15.39
CA TRP A 345 -3.92 -9.53 16.25
C TRP A 345 -4.54 -9.21 17.61
N VAL A 346 -3.88 -9.66 18.67
CA VAL A 346 -4.27 -9.39 20.05
C VAL A 346 -3.09 -8.79 20.81
N ALA A 347 -3.37 -7.77 21.60
CA ALA A 347 -2.40 -7.25 22.56
C ALA A 347 -2.11 -8.35 23.59
N ALA A 348 -0.84 -8.70 23.76
CA ALA A 348 -0.42 -9.51 24.87
C ALA A 348 -0.63 -8.68 26.14
N LEU A 349 -1.50 -9.15 27.03
CA LEU A 349 -1.57 -8.62 28.38
C LEU A 349 -0.21 -8.86 29.04
N ASP A 350 0.37 -7.81 29.64
CA ASP A 350 1.56 -7.98 30.47
C ASP A 350 1.27 -9.02 31.57
N PRO A 351 2.17 -9.98 31.83
CA PRO A 351 2.01 -10.98 32.89
C PRO A 351 1.79 -10.39 34.28
#